data_AF-A0A7Z9CQ76-F1
#
_entry.id   AF-A0A7Z9CQ76-F1
#
_cell.length_a   1.000
_cell.length_b   1.000
_cell.length_c   1.000
_cell.angle_alpha   90.00
_cell.angle_beta   90.00
_cell.angle_gamma   90.00
#
_symmetry.space_group_name_H-M   'P 1'
#
loop_
_entity.id
_entity.type
_entity.pdbx_description
1 polymer ?
#
loop_
_entity_poly.entity_id
_entity_poly.type
_entity_poly.pdbx_seq_one_letter_code
_entity_poly.pdbx_strand_id
1 'polypeptide(L)'
;MRIPTEDAALTALDAFAKVWDDKYPQISKSWRAHWENLNTLFSYPPDIRKAIFTTNAIESLNSVIRAAIKKRKVFPTEGFEGQWNENVR
;
A
#
# COMPACT_ATOMS: atom_id res chain seq x y z
N MET A 1 -14.30 13.94 0.28
CA MET A 1 -14.21 14.54 1.64
C MET A 1 -12.75 14.48 2.07
N ARG A 2 -12.03 15.60 2.03
CA ARG A 2 -10.60 15.65 2.39
C ARG A 2 -10.51 15.97 3.87
N ILE A 3 -9.80 15.14 4.62
CA ILE A 3 -9.64 15.32 6.06
C ILE A 3 -8.72 16.52 6.30
N PRO A 4 -9.18 17.60 6.95
CA PRO A 4 -8.42 18.85 7.02
C PRO A 4 -7.41 18.88 8.18
N THR A 5 -7.52 17.96 9.14
CA THR A 5 -6.78 17.95 10.41
C THR A 5 -6.05 16.63 10.65
N GLU A 6 -4.95 16.70 11.38
CA GLU A 6 -4.12 15.57 11.77
C GLU A 6 -4.92 14.50 12.53
N ASP A 7 -5.68 14.91 13.53
CA ASP A 7 -6.47 14.00 14.39
C ASP A 7 -7.47 13.14 13.60
N ALA A 8 -8.15 13.76 12.64
CA ALA A 8 -9.11 13.04 11.84
C ALA A 8 -8.41 12.08 10.86
N ALA A 9 -7.17 12.37 10.46
CA ALA A 9 -6.38 11.48 9.62
C ALA A 9 -5.82 10.28 10.41
N LEU A 10 -5.43 10.49 11.68
CA LEU A 10 -5.12 9.40 12.61
C LEU A 10 -6.33 8.50 12.85
N THR A 11 -7.50 9.11 13.07
CA THR A 11 -8.76 8.35 13.25
C THR A 11 -9.09 7.51 12.02
N ALA A 12 -8.90 8.06 10.82
CA ALA A 12 -9.08 7.32 9.57
C ALA A 12 -8.03 6.20 9.40
N LEU A 13 -6.79 6.44 9.83
CA LEU A 13 -5.73 5.42 9.84
C LEU A 13 -6.06 4.28 10.80
N ASP A 14 -6.61 4.57 11.98
CA ASP A 14 -7.06 3.57 12.93
C ASP A 14 -8.24 2.74 12.37
N ALA A 15 -9.20 3.39 11.72
CA ALA A 15 -10.30 2.71 11.05
C ALA A 15 -9.83 1.81 9.90
N PHE A 16 -8.86 2.30 9.11
CA PHE A 16 -8.23 1.52 8.05
C PHE A 16 -7.51 0.29 8.61
N ALA A 17 -6.71 0.47 9.66
CA ALA A 17 -5.95 -0.59 10.31
C ALA A 17 -6.89 -1.71 10.82
N LYS A 18 -8.01 -1.36 11.45
CA LYS A 18 -9.01 -2.33 11.92
C LYS A 18 -9.56 -3.25 10.83
N VAL A 19 -9.63 -2.77 9.58
CA VAL A 19 -10.20 -3.54 8.46
C VAL A 19 -9.11 -4.34 7.73
N TRP A 20 -7.89 -3.81 7.65
CA TRP A 20 -6.87 -4.32 6.73
C TRP A 20 -5.63 -4.92 7.42
N ASP A 21 -5.43 -4.71 8.72
CA ASP A 21 -4.23 -5.22 9.40
C ASP A 21 -4.16 -6.73 9.43
N ASP A 22 -5.30 -7.43 9.48
CA ASP A 22 -5.32 -8.90 9.45
C ASP A 22 -4.71 -9.47 8.16
N LYS A 23 -4.90 -8.76 7.03
CA LYS A 23 -4.42 -9.19 5.72
C LYS A 23 -3.09 -8.54 5.33
N TYR A 24 -2.89 -7.29 5.73
CA TYR A 24 -1.76 -6.47 5.31
C TYR A 24 -1.21 -5.60 6.46
N PRO A 25 -0.69 -6.21 7.54
CA PRO A 25 -0.29 -5.50 8.76
C PRO A 25 0.87 -4.53 8.56
N GLN A 26 1.62 -4.67 7.45
CA GLN A 26 2.77 -3.81 7.17
C GLN A 26 2.37 -2.43 6.64
N ILE A 27 1.17 -2.29 6.09
CA ILE A 27 0.73 -1.02 5.46
C ILE A 27 0.53 0.03 6.55
N SER A 28 -0.34 -0.25 7.53
CA SER A 28 -0.59 0.64 8.66
C SER A 28 0.67 0.90 9.49
N LYS A 29 1.50 -0.14 9.73
CA LYS A 29 2.79 0.00 10.41
C LYS A 29 3.72 0.98 9.72
N SER A 30 3.87 0.89 8.39
CA SER A 30 4.73 1.83 7.65
C SER A 30 4.22 3.26 7.70
N TRP A 31 2.91 3.47 7.61
CA TRP A 31 2.32 4.81 7.68
C TRP A 31 2.46 5.43 9.07
N ARG A 32 2.34 4.62 10.13
CA ARG A 32 2.61 5.08 11.51
C ARG A 32 4.10 5.37 11.73
N ALA A 33 4.99 4.51 11.24
CA ALA A 33 6.44 4.70 11.38
C ALA A 33 6.95 5.97 10.67
N HIS A 34 6.27 6.39 9.60
CA HIS A 34 6.59 7.60 8.84
C HIS A 34 5.60 8.74 9.09
N TRP A 35 4.82 8.69 10.17
CA TRP A 35 3.76 9.65 10.44
C TRP A 35 4.27 11.10 10.51
N GLU A 36 5.39 11.33 11.18
CA GLU A 36 6.03 12.66 11.28
C GLU A 36 6.26 13.30 9.90
N ASN A 37 6.69 12.50 8.92
CA ASN A 37 6.91 12.99 7.56
C ASN A 37 5.58 13.25 6.84
N LEU A 38 4.57 12.38 7.04
CA LEU A 38 3.26 12.51 6.42
C LEU A 38 2.45 13.68 7.01
N ASN A 39 2.62 13.97 8.30
CA ASN A 39 1.91 15.04 9.00
C ASN A 39 2.31 16.44 8.50
N THR A 40 3.52 16.58 7.94
CA THR A 40 3.95 17.83 7.29
C THR A 40 2.98 18.28 6.18
N LEU A 41 2.21 17.35 5.58
CA LEU A 41 1.16 17.66 4.60
C LEU A 41 0.07 18.59 5.16
N PHE A 42 -0.22 18.52 6.46
CA PHE A 42 -1.19 19.41 7.11
C PHE A 42 -0.64 20.81 7.36
N SER A 43 0.69 20.97 7.41
CA SER A 43 1.36 22.25 7.59
C SER A 43 1.42 23.08 6.30
N TYR A 44 1.27 22.46 5.12
CA TYR A 44 1.28 23.20 3.85
C TYR A 44 -0.03 23.99 3.62
N PRO A 45 0.08 25.19 3.00
CA PRO A 45 -1.07 25.97 2.57
C PRO A 45 -1.98 25.16 1.63
N PRO A 46 -3.30 25.45 1.59
CA PRO A 46 -4.27 24.70 0.80
C PRO A 46 -3.89 24.50 -0.68
N ASP A 47 -3.27 25.50 -1.30
CA ASP A 47 -2.88 25.47 -2.72
C ASP A 47 -1.73 24.50 -2.99
N ILE A 48 -0.70 24.52 -2.13
CA ILE A 48 0.41 23.55 -2.17
C ILE A 48 -0.13 22.16 -1.86
N ARG A 49 -1.01 22.05 -0.87
CA ARG A 49 -1.68 20.79 -0.55
C ARG A 49 -2.49 20.29 -1.73
N LYS A 50 -3.15 21.15 -2.50
CA LYS A 50 -3.92 20.76 -3.68
C LYS A 50 -2.99 20.23 -4.78
N ALA A 51 -1.86 20.90 -5.02
CA ALA A 51 -0.84 20.45 -5.97
C ALA A 51 -0.13 19.14 -5.57
N ILE A 52 0.02 18.84 -4.28
CA ILE A 52 0.56 17.55 -3.83
C ILE A 52 -0.49 16.43 -3.98
N PHE A 53 -1.76 16.75 -3.73
CA PHE A 53 -2.87 15.80 -3.75
C PHE A 53 -3.49 15.62 -5.14
N THR A 54 -3.04 16.34 -6.16
CA THR A 54 -3.35 15.98 -7.56
C THR A 54 -2.70 14.63 -7.82
N THR A 55 -3.53 13.58 -7.82
CA THR A 55 -3.41 12.21 -8.39
C THR A 55 -2.06 11.47 -8.25
N ASN A 56 -0.93 12.12 -8.47
CA ASN A 56 0.45 11.66 -8.41
C ASN A 56 0.85 10.98 -7.10
N ALA A 57 0.42 11.46 -5.92
CA ALA A 57 0.80 10.82 -4.65
C ALA A 57 0.10 9.47 -4.46
N ILE A 58 -1.18 9.40 -4.78
CA ILE A 58 -1.99 8.18 -4.72
C ILE A 58 -1.58 7.22 -5.85
N GLU A 59 -1.30 7.73 -7.05
CA GLU A 59 -0.77 6.95 -8.17
C GLU A 59 0.64 6.40 -7.90
N SER A 60 1.52 7.19 -7.28
CA SER A 60 2.84 6.78 -6.84
C SER A 60 2.75 5.67 -5.80
N LEU A 61 1.91 5.85 -4.77
CA LEU A 61 1.65 4.80 -3.79
C LEU A 61 1.08 3.53 -4.43
N ASN A 62 0.10 3.66 -5.34
CA ASN A 62 -0.44 2.55 -6.10
C ASN A 62 0.63 1.87 -6.98
N SER A 63 1.57 2.63 -7.53
CA SER A 63 2.70 2.12 -8.30
C SER A 63 3.64 1.30 -7.43
N VAL A 64 3.99 1.80 -6.25
CA VAL A 64 4.83 1.10 -5.27
C VAL A 64 4.16 -0.19 -4.79
N ILE A 65 2.85 -0.15 -4.47
CA ILE A 65 2.08 -1.33 -4.07
C ILE A 65 2.05 -2.36 -5.19
N ARG A 66 1.76 -1.96 -6.43
CA ARG A 66 1.78 -2.86 -7.60
C ARG A 66 3.16 -3.47 -7.82
N ALA A 67 4.23 -2.68 -7.70
CA ALA A 67 5.60 -3.15 -7.85
C ALA A 67 5.97 -4.18 -6.76
N ALA A 68 5.60 -3.93 -5.51
CA ALA A 68 5.84 -4.83 -4.38
C ALA A 68 5.07 -6.15 -4.51
N ILE A 69 3.84 -6.12 -5.02
CA ILE A 69 3.03 -7.33 -5.28
C ILE A 69 3.59 -8.10 -6.48
N LYS A 70 3.97 -7.41 -7.57
CA LYS A 70 4.54 -8.04 -8.77
C LYS A 70 5.86 -8.77 -8.47
N LYS A 71 6.71 -8.21 -7.61
CA LYS A 71 7.95 -8.86 -7.16
C LYS A 71 7.73 -10.13 -6.32
N ARG A 72 6.53 -10.33 -5.74
CA ARG A 72 6.21 -11.50 -4.92
C ARG A 72 5.71 -12.72 -5.73
N LYS A 73 5.61 -12.62 -7.06
CA LYS A 73 5.00 -13.64 -7.93
C LYS A 73 5.98 -14.66 -8.53
N VAL A 74 7.18 -14.83 -7.96
CA VAL A 74 8.17 -15.80 -8.45
C VAL A 74 8.73 -16.63 -7.29
N PHE A 75 8.16 -17.81 -7.11
CA PHE A 75 8.92 -19.00 -6.72
C PHE A 75 8.44 -20.12 -7.66
N PRO A 76 9.25 -20.55 -8.64
CA PRO A 76 9.11 -21.88 -9.18
C PRO A 76 9.51 -22.84 -8.06
N THR A 77 8.57 -23.61 -7.53
CA THR A 77 8.93 -24.81 -6.78
C THR A 77 9.42 -25.83 -7.82
N GLU A 78 10.72 -25.81 -8.11
CA GLU A 78 11.37 -26.96 -8.74
C GLU A 78 11.23 -28.13 -7.78
N GLY A 79 10.44 -29.13 -8.19
CA GLY A 79 10.21 -30.31 -7.37
C GLY A 79 8.93 -31.06 -7.70
N PHE A 80 8.71 -31.44 -8.95
CA PHE A 80 7.94 -32.64 -9.31
C PHE A 80 8.55 -33.23 -10.58
N GLU A 81 9.75 -33.78 -10.43
CA GLU A 81 10.27 -34.83 -11.31
C GLU A 81 9.48 -36.10 -10.97
N GLY A 82 8.46 -36.41 -11.77
CA GLY A 82 7.53 -37.49 -11.45
C GLY A 82 6.54 -37.74 -12.57
N GLN A 83 6.99 -38.48 -13.58
CA GLN A 83 6.20 -39.38 -14.43
C GLN A 83 4.83 -38.87 -14.93
N TRP A 84 4.82 -38.21 -16.10
CA TRP A 84 3.67 -38.31 -17.00
C TRP A 84 4.06 -39.20 -18.17
N ASN A 85 3.84 -40.50 -17.98
CA ASN A 85 3.85 -41.51 -19.03
C ASN A 85 2.66 -41.30 -19.98
N GLU A 86 2.93 -41.61 -21.25
CA GLU A 86 2.03 -42.10 -22.31
C GLU A 86 0.52 -41.90 -22.13
N ASN A 87 -0.09 -41.09 -22.99
CA ASN A 87 -1.16 -41.53 -23.89
C ASN A 87 -1.65 -40.37 -24.77
N VAL A 88 -1.06 -40.25 -25.96
CA VAL A 88 -1.75 -39.67 -27.12
C VAL A 88 -1.53 -40.64 -28.29
N ARG A 89 -2.51 -41.53 -28.50
CA ARG A 89 -2.81 -42.05 -29.83
C ARG A 89 -3.68 -41.05 -30.55
#